data_AF-A0A8J6K786-F1
#
_entry.id   AF-A0A8J6K786-F1
#
_cell.length_a   1.000
_cell.length_b   1.000
_cell.length_c   1.000
_cell.angle_alpha   90.00
_cell.angle_beta   90.00
_cell.angle_gamma   90.00
#
_symmetry.space_group_name_H-M   'P 1'
#
loop_
_entity.id
_entity.type
_entity.pdbx_description
1 polymer ?
#
loop_
_entity_poly.entity_id
_entity_poly.type
_entity_poly.pdbx_seq_one_letter_code
_entity_poly.pdbx_strand_id
1 'polypeptide(L)'
;MEGPAGLRAGAREGEEPWIAEHPKFQEMLRLDVADGSQVYAAFLVYMDLLEVRNWKEVQILSSSELHIIYLCGTERDDSTPQVIIPTPITVPYSHEK
;
A
#
# COMPACT_ATOMS: atom_id res chain seq x y z
N MET A 1 12.25 36.26 15.66
CA MET A 1 10.92 35.67 15.96
C MET A 1 10.81 34.45 15.08
N GLU A 2 11.20 33.30 15.62
CA GLU A 2 11.28 32.03 14.91
C GLU A 2 9.88 31.44 14.74
N GLY A 3 9.49 31.13 13.51
CA GLY A 3 8.30 30.34 13.17
C GLY A 3 8.68 28.87 12.97
N PRO A 4 7.78 27.92 13.23
CA PRO A 4 8.17 26.59 13.67
C PRO A 4 8.70 25.74 12.51
N ALA A 5 9.83 25.09 12.76
CA ALA A 5 10.29 23.93 12.03
C ALA A 5 9.32 22.76 12.29
N GLY A 6 8.21 22.76 11.55
CA GLY A 6 7.38 21.58 11.38
C GLY A 6 8.17 20.58 10.55
N LEU A 7 8.62 19.51 11.21
CA LEU A 7 9.28 18.36 10.64
C LEU A 7 8.44 17.80 9.49
N ARG A 8 8.69 18.27 8.26
CA ARG A 8 8.19 17.60 7.06
C ARG A 8 8.99 16.31 6.93
N ALA A 9 8.37 15.21 7.36
CA ALA A 9 8.83 13.87 7.02
C ALA A 9 9.19 13.88 5.53
N GLY A 10 10.45 13.51 5.24
CA GLY A 10 11.09 13.79 3.96
C GLY A 10 10.24 13.31 2.79
N ALA A 11 9.80 14.25 1.96
CA ALA A 11 9.32 13.93 0.63
C ALA A 11 10.48 13.27 -0.11
N ARG A 12 10.31 12.01 -0.49
CA ARG A 12 11.26 11.35 -1.39
C ARG A 12 11.19 12.09 -2.72
N GLU A 13 12.36 12.40 -3.28
CA GLU A 13 12.49 13.00 -4.61
C GLU A 13 11.77 12.09 -5.62
N GLY A 14 10.56 12.48 -6.05
CA GLY A 14 9.70 11.69 -6.93
C GLY A 14 8.34 11.26 -6.36
N GLU A 15 8.01 11.54 -5.09
CA GLU A 15 6.64 11.32 -4.60
C GLU A 15 5.68 12.31 -5.26
N GLU A 16 4.84 11.80 -6.17
CA GLU A 16 3.83 12.61 -6.82
C GLU A 16 2.83 13.14 -5.78
N PRO A 17 2.61 14.47 -5.70
CA PRO A 17 1.79 15.07 -4.64
C PRO A 17 0.39 14.46 -4.51
N TRP A 18 -0.17 14.01 -5.63
CA TRP A 18 -1.50 13.41 -5.67
C TRP A 18 -1.56 12.04 -4.96
N ILE A 19 -0.47 11.26 -4.93
CA ILE A 19 -0.42 9.97 -4.22
C ILE A 19 -0.52 10.22 -2.73
N ALA A 20 0.27 11.16 -2.22
CA ALA A 20 0.26 11.52 -0.81
C ALA A 20 -1.12 12.04 -0.36
N GLU A 21 -1.85 12.73 -1.24
CA GLU A 21 -3.19 13.24 -0.94
C GLU A 21 -4.31 12.23 -1.23
N HIS A 22 -4.01 11.09 -1.86
CA HIS A 22 -5.02 10.14 -2.30
C HIS A 22 -5.76 9.49 -1.12
N PRO A 23 -7.11 9.49 -1.08
CA PRO A 23 -7.87 8.97 0.06
C PRO A 23 -7.53 7.52 0.42
N LYS A 24 -7.34 6.64 -0.59
CA LYS A 24 -6.94 5.25 -0.37
C LYS A 24 -5.51 5.08 0.10
N PHE A 25 -4.59 5.95 -0.32
CA PHE A 25 -3.22 5.94 0.19
C PHE A 25 -3.20 6.35 1.67
N GLN A 26 -3.97 7.38 2.02
CA GLN A 26 -4.16 7.82 3.39
C GLN A 26 -4.87 6.77 4.25
N GLU A 27 -5.81 5.99 3.70
CA GLU A 27 -6.42 4.84 4.39
C GLU A 27 -5.37 3.78 4.73
N MET A 28 -4.52 3.41 3.77
CA MET A 28 -3.43 2.45 3.99
C MET A 28 -2.42 2.93 5.03
N LEU A 29 -2.03 4.21 5.01
CA LEU A 29 -1.14 4.80 6.02
C LEU A 29 -1.73 4.70 7.43
N ARG A 30 -3.05 4.87 7.59
CA ARG A 30 -3.73 4.79 8.89
C ARG A 30 -3.83 3.38 9.46
N LEU A 31 -3.52 2.35 8.68
CA LEU A 31 -3.46 0.97 9.20
C LEU A 31 -2.29 0.81 10.19
N ASP A 32 -1.25 1.65 10.11
CA ASP A 32 -0.14 1.75 11.07
C ASP A 32 0.57 0.42 11.39
N VAL A 33 0.55 -0.53 10.44
CA VAL A 33 1.20 -1.85 10.56
C VAL A 33 2.46 -2.00 9.71
N ALA A 34 2.66 -1.10 8.75
CA ALA A 34 3.57 -1.25 7.62
C ALA A 34 4.40 0.02 7.45
N ASP A 35 5.65 -0.13 6.99
CA ASP A 35 6.47 1.03 6.67
C ASP A 35 5.98 1.76 5.41
N GLY A 36 6.39 3.02 5.26
CA GLY A 36 5.95 3.85 4.13
C GLY A 36 6.31 3.31 2.75
N SER A 37 7.37 2.48 2.63
CA SER A 37 7.72 1.86 1.35
C SER A 37 6.76 0.72 0.98
N GLN A 38 6.33 -0.08 1.98
CA GLN A 38 5.32 -1.11 1.78
C GLN A 38 3.94 -0.51 1.50
N VAL A 39 3.58 0.56 2.20
CA VAL A 39 2.32 1.31 1.93
C VAL A 39 2.33 1.85 0.49
N TYR A 40 3.44 2.42 0.05
CA TYR A 40 3.60 2.90 -1.33
C TYR A 40 3.49 1.76 -2.36
N ALA A 41 4.17 0.64 -2.13
CA ALA A 41 4.06 -0.54 -2.99
C ALA A 41 2.62 -1.07 -3.04
N ALA A 42 1.93 -1.14 -1.89
CA ALA A 42 0.54 -1.59 -1.81
C ALA A 42 -0.41 -0.68 -2.58
N PHE A 43 -0.20 0.63 -2.52
CA PHE A 43 -0.98 1.59 -3.27
C PHE A 43 -0.80 1.44 -4.78
N LEU A 44 0.43 1.29 -5.26
CA LEU A 44 0.69 1.09 -6.69
C LEU A 44 0.02 -0.20 -7.20
N VAL A 45 0.13 -1.29 -6.45
CA VAL A 45 -0.52 -2.56 -6.80
C VAL A 45 -2.04 -2.43 -6.75
N TYR A 46 -2.60 -1.73 -5.77
CA TYR A 46 -4.04 -1.47 -5.69
C TYR A 46 -4.56 -0.75 -6.94
N MET A 47 -3.85 0.29 -7.40
CA MET A 47 -4.19 1.00 -8.63
C MET A 47 -4.07 0.10 -9.87
N ASP A 48 -3.01 -0.71 -9.98
CA ASP A 48 -2.85 -1.67 -11.09
C ASP A 48 -4.00 -2.69 -11.13
N LEU A 49 -4.38 -3.25 -9.98
CA LEU A 49 -5.46 -4.22 -9.88
C LEU A 49 -6.79 -3.64 -10.35
N LEU A 50 -7.12 -2.41 -9.96
CA LEU A 50 -8.38 -1.76 -10.33
C LEU A 50 -8.38 -1.23 -11.77
N GLU A 51 -7.37 -0.45 -12.15
CA GLU A 51 -7.38 0.34 -13.39
C GLU A 51 -6.89 -0.46 -14.59
N VAL A 52 -5.87 -1.31 -14.40
CA VAL A 52 -5.23 -2.05 -15.50
C VAL A 52 -5.82 -3.46 -15.60
N ARG A 53 -5.94 -4.14 -14.47
CA ARG A 53 -6.42 -5.53 -14.42
C ARG A 53 -7.93 -5.65 -14.22
N ASN A 54 -8.62 -4.55 -13.92
CA ASN A 54 -10.08 -4.48 -13.76
C ASN A 54 -10.66 -5.45 -12.70
N TRP A 55 -9.90 -5.71 -11.64
CA TRP A 55 -10.32 -6.55 -10.52
C TRP A 55 -11.54 -5.97 -9.80
N LYS A 56 -12.32 -6.84 -9.18
CA LYS A 56 -13.52 -6.50 -8.42
C LYS A 56 -13.28 -6.74 -6.93
N GLU A 57 -14.04 -5.99 -6.14
CA GLU A 57 -14.10 -6.15 -4.68
C GLU A 57 -12.73 -6.12 -4.00
N VAL A 58 -11.79 -5.31 -4.51
CA VAL A 58 -10.43 -5.23 -3.95
C VAL A 58 -10.48 -4.55 -2.58
N GLN A 59 -10.23 -5.33 -1.54
CA GLN A 59 -10.14 -4.93 -0.14
C GLN A 59 -8.69 -4.70 0.25
N ILE A 60 -8.49 -3.73 1.12
CA ILE A 60 -7.20 -3.40 1.74
C ILE A 60 -7.24 -3.95 3.16
N LEU A 61 -6.31 -4.84 3.49
CA LEU A 61 -6.26 -5.53 4.78
C LEU A 61 -4.86 -5.41 5.39
N SER A 62 -4.78 -5.58 6.70
CA SER A 62 -3.53 -5.58 7.45
C SER A 62 -3.37 -6.84 8.29
N SER A 63 -2.13 -7.23 8.54
CA SER A 63 -1.76 -8.24 9.54
C SER A 63 -0.77 -7.62 10.50
N SER A 64 -1.15 -7.51 11.77
CA SER A 64 -0.27 -7.02 12.85
C SER A 64 0.79 -8.05 13.22
N GLU A 65 0.51 -9.35 13.09
CA GLU A 65 1.48 -10.41 13.36
C GLU A 65 2.65 -10.36 12.37
N LEU A 66 2.32 -10.20 11.09
CA LEU A 66 3.31 -10.17 10.01
C LEU A 66 3.81 -8.75 9.69
N HIS A 67 3.21 -7.72 10.29
CA HIS A 67 3.50 -6.31 10.02
C HIS A 67 3.43 -5.98 8.52
N ILE A 68 2.37 -6.46 7.85
CA ILE A 68 2.16 -6.27 6.41
C ILE A 68 0.79 -5.72 6.08
N ILE A 69 0.72 -5.02 4.95
CA ILE A 69 -0.52 -4.76 4.21
C ILE A 69 -0.63 -5.78 3.09
N TYR A 70 -1.85 -6.30 2.87
CA TYR A 70 -2.16 -7.18 1.76
C TYR A 70 -3.51 -6.80 1.15
N LEU A 71 -3.72 -7.20 -0.10
CA LEU A 71 -4.92 -6.93 -0.85
C LEU A 71 -5.66 -8.25 -1.10
N CYS A 72 -6.98 -8.22 -1.05
CA CYS A 72 -7.82 -9.37 -1.38
C CYS A 72 -8.87 -8.94 -2.40
N GLY A 73 -9.04 -9.66 -3.50
CA GLY A 73 -10.02 -9.31 -4.52
C GLY A 73 -10.20 -10.40 -5.57
N THR A 74 -11.09 -10.17 -6.52
CA THR A 74 -11.44 -11.13 -7.58
C THR A 74 -11.02 -10.59 -8.95
N GLU A 75 -10.34 -11.44 -9.73
CA GLU A 75 -9.87 -11.06 -11.08
C GLU A 75 -11.01 -11.08 -12.10
N ARG A 76 -11.94 -12.04 -11.95
CA ARG A 76 -13.10 -12.23 -12.82
C ARG A 76 -14.34 -12.48 -11.97
N ASP A 77 -15.49 -12.11 -12.52
CA ASP A 77 -16.78 -12.52 -11.95
C ASP A 77 -16.78 -14.06 -11.84
N ASP A 78 -17.16 -14.58 -10.67
CA ASP A 78 -17.16 -16.01 -10.30
C ASP A 78 -15.80 -16.66 -9.99
N SER A 79 -14.71 -15.88 -9.92
CA SER A 79 -13.42 -16.39 -9.45
C SER A 79 -13.31 -16.39 -7.92
N THR A 80 -12.54 -17.33 -7.36
CA THR A 80 -12.20 -17.32 -5.94
C THR A 80 -11.37 -16.08 -5.60
N PRO A 81 -11.66 -15.38 -4.49
CA PRO A 81 -10.84 -14.26 -4.03
C PRO A 81 -9.36 -14.66 -3.90
N GLN A 82 -8.48 -13.84 -4.46
CA GLN A 82 -7.04 -14.02 -4.42
C GLN A 82 -6.42 -13.03 -3.44
N VAL A 83 -5.37 -13.48 -2.75
CA VAL A 83 -4.57 -12.65 -1.84
C VAL A 83 -3.30 -12.21 -2.55
N ILE A 84 -3.02 -10.91 -2.49
CA ILE A 84 -1.83 -10.27 -3.06
C ILE A 84 -1.06 -9.62 -1.92
N ILE A 85 0.23 -9.91 -1.82
CA ILE A 85 1.13 -9.29 -0.85
C ILE A 85 2.06 -8.33 -1.61
N PRO A 86 1.75 -7.03 -1.64
CA PRO A 86 2.61 -6.04 -2.28
C PRO A 86 3.95 -5.99 -1.56
N THR A 87 5.04 -6.16 -2.30
CA THR A 87 6.39 -6.20 -1.73
C THR A 87 7.30 -5.24 -2.48
N PRO A 88 7.94 -4.28 -1.81
CA PRO A 88 8.94 -3.44 -2.44
C PRO A 88 10.11 -4.28 -2.95
N ILE A 89 10.69 -3.88 -4.08
CA ILE A 89 11.84 -4.60 -4.69
C ILE A 89 13.07 -4.66 -3.78
N THR A 90 13.15 -3.75 -2.80
CA THR A 90 14.24 -3.67 -1.83
C THR A 90 14.10 -4.69 -0.69
N VAL A 91 12.95 -5.36 -0.56
CA VAL A 91 12.66 -6.31 0.52
C VAL A 91 12.88 -7.74 0.04
N PRO A 92 13.76 -8.53 0.70
CA PRO A 92 13.98 -9.94 0.35
C PRO A 92 12.86 -10.84 0.88
N TYR A 93 12.59 -11.94 0.18
CA TYR A 93 11.72 -13.00 0.66
C TYR A 93 12.53 -14.10 1.37
N SER A 94 11.96 -14.62 2.46
CA SER A 94 12.47 -15.79 3.17
C SER A 94 11.34 -16.81 3.35
N HIS A 95 11.70 -18.08 3.46
CA HIS A 95 10.79 -19.17 3.83
C HIS A 95 10.74 -19.41 5.34
N GLU A 96 11.35 -18.54 6.13
CA GLU A 96 11.32 -18.61 7.58
C GLU A 96 9.89 -18.57 8.12
N LYS A 97 9.69 -19.30 9.21
CA LYS A 97 8.38 -19.70 9.75
C LYS A 97 8.17 -19.12 11.13
#